data_AF-C4KFR2-F1
#
_entry.id   AF-C4KFR2-F1
#
_cell.length_a   1.000
_cell.length_b   1.000
_cell.length_c   1.000
_cell.angle_alpha   90.00
_cell.angle_beta   90.00
_cell.angle_gamma   90.00
#
_symmetry.space_group_name_H-M   'P 1'
#
loop_
_entity.id
_entity.type
_entity.pdbx_description
1 polymer ?
#
loop_
_entity_poly.entity_id
_entity_poly.type
_entity_poly.pdbx_seq_one_letter_code
_entity_poly.pdbx_strand_id
1 'polypeptide(L)'
;MREMEEYVLDAYPVKGGVKLFLSNFKEKTIRTTFPVYAITDNPDVVLQHPEVKYYEEEKWKTLNGKEAKVYRFEVESFDAYYYMRKRLNVVNETPTVLSQTLYRLGIKPFRRLNSSDDEFPKVTIAKVVPLDWYGESLKGKVFEVKINNEVRRFYEKPEVEADIAECLGEACNYVKSNVKIRIEKKRSPVSAKGLIEWSLISLTPLHEIAYATIGKVLTTNEAWVAFKRRIIIPKVVPRVEKLRRLENIMMADKGGLILFPQPGCYDNVYQVDFSSMYPSLIVKYNISAETVDACDDIKTELHSICLREKGIIPEALEWLIKRKSELKRIDKERAEAIKWILVASFGYLGYRNSLFGKIEAYEMVTYLARKTLRRTMEIAEEMGLKVLHSIIDSLVVKGDNIDKFIERVEKETGLRLDHKRYNWIIFTTTKNDTPYPTRYIANMNGEIIAKGLIRENMPNIVKSFLKDVLRGLSLTRTCSDVKKVRIRDLYEKYRKRTINGEPIDYVIWIKGVPYVRGIKGFYDARLGYMGRDVNYYINYLKRVYDDVEEVISRC
;
A
#
# COMPACT_ATOMS: atom_id res chain seq x y z
N MET A 1 -28.54 -14.47 -26.71
CA MET A 1 -27.72 -14.78 -25.52
C MET A 1 -26.31 -14.29 -25.78
N ARG A 2 -25.87 -13.19 -25.18
CA ARG A 2 -24.44 -12.84 -25.19
C ARG A 2 -23.75 -13.89 -24.33
N GLU A 3 -22.78 -14.62 -24.86
CA GLU A 3 -21.89 -15.45 -24.04
C GLU A 3 -21.34 -14.57 -22.93
N MET A 4 -21.67 -14.89 -21.67
CA MET A 4 -21.10 -14.17 -20.53
C MET A 4 -19.60 -14.45 -20.51
N GLU A 5 -18.80 -13.40 -20.64
CA GLU A 5 -17.34 -13.46 -20.68
C GLU A 5 -16.78 -14.17 -19.42
N GLU A 6 -15.99 -15.22 -19.62
CA GLU A 6 -15.40 -16.02 -18.53
C GLU A 6 -14.00 -15.49 -18.16
N TYR A 7 -13.83 -15.05 -16.92
CA TYR A 7 -12.56 -14.55 -16.36
C TYR A 7 -11.98 -15.57 -15.38
N VAL A 8 -10.67 -15.78 -15.40
CA VAL A 8 -9.96 -16.66 -14.44
C VAL A 8 -9.88 -15.97 -13.08
N LEU A 9 -10.71 -16.34 -12.12
CA LEU A 9 -10.74 -15.73 -10.78
C LEU A 9 -9.63 -16.26 -9.87
N ASP A 10 -9.39 -17.57 -9.94
CA ASP A 10 -8.40 -18.25 -9.13
C ASP A 10 -7.96 -19.58 -9.76
N ALA A 11 -6.90 -20.17 -9.22
CA ALA A 11 -6.37 -21.45 -9.69
C ALA A 11 -5.77 -22.24 -8.52
N TYR A 12 -5.97 -23.55 -8.53
CA TYR A 12 -5.42 -24.46 -7.52
C TYR A 12 -4.75 -25.67 -8.20
N PRO A 13 -3.61 -26.14 -7.68
CA PRO A 13 -2.96 -27.32 -8.22
C PRO A 13 -3.78 -28.57 -7.88
N VAL A 14 -3.88 -29.48 -8.84
CA VAL A 14 -4.39 -30.84 -8.66
C VAL A 14 -3.37 -31.82 -9.23
N LYS A 15 -3.46 -33.11 -8.86
CA LYS A 15 -2.54 -34.10 -9.45
C LYS A 15 -2.73 -34.15 -10.97
N GLY A 16 -1.65 -33.95 -11.71
CA GLY A 16 -1.61 -33.93 -13.17
C GLY A 16 -2.24 -32.70 -13.84
N GLY A 17 -2.51 -31.62 -13.09
CA GLY A 17 -3.10 -30.42 -13.69
C GLY A 17 -3.38 -29.26 -12.75
N VAL A 18 -4.05 -28.24 -13.28
CA VAL A 18 -4.51 -27.09 -12.52
C VAL A 18 -6.02 -26.96 -12.67
N LYS A 19 -6.72 -26.80 -11.54
CA LYS A 19 -8.15 -26.48 -11.50
C LYS A 19 -8.32 -24.96 -11.46
N LEU A 20 -8.93 -24.41 -12.50
CA LEU A 20 -9.30 -23.00 -12.62
C LEU A 20 -10.71 -22.77 -12.08
N PHE A 21 -10.87 -21.67 -11.36
CA PHE A 21 -12.16 -21.13 -10.95
C PHE A 21 -12.44 -19.91 -11.81
N LEU A 22 -13.54 -19.95 -12.55
CA LEU A 22 -13.94 -18.92 -13.51
C LEU A 22 -15.11 -18.10 -12.96
N SER A 23 -15.34 -16.92 -13.53
CA SER A 23 -16.55 -16.13 -13.25
C SER A 23 -17.83 -16.93 -13.50
N ASN A 24 -18.90 -16.54 -12.82
CA ASN A 24 -20.21 -17.21 -12.89
C ASN A 24 -20.19 -18.67 -12.39
N PHE A 25 -19.39 -18.96 -11.36
CA PHE A 25 -19.36 -20.27 -10.70
C PHE A 25 -18.93 -21.45 -11.59
N LYS A 26 -18.21 -21.19 -12.68
CA LYS A 26 -17.68 -22.23 -13.56
C LYS A 26 -16.30 -22.70 -13.10
N GLU A 27 -15.98 -23.94 -13.42
CA GLU A 27 -14.69 -24.55 -13.11
C GLU A 27 -14.14 -25.28 -14.33
N LYS A 28 -12.81 -25.26 -14.52
CA LYS A 28 -12.15 -25.96 -15.63
C LYS A 28 -10.83 -26.56 -15.17
N THR A 29 -10.56 -27.82 -15.49
CA THR A 29 -9.27 -28.45 -15.18
C THR A 29 -8.42 -28.53 -16.45
N ILE A 30 -7.15 -28.11 -16.36
CA ILE A 30 -6.18 -28.17 -17.45
C ILE A 30 -5.08 -29.13 -17.05
N ARG A 31 -4.81 -30.13 -17.89
CA ARG A 31 -3.72 -31.08 -17.69
C ARG A 31 -2.37 -30.38 -17.91
N THR A 32 -1.46 -30.52 -16.96
CA THR A 32 -0.12 -29.95 -17.02
C THR A 32 0.75 -30.60 -15.94
N THR A 33 2.07 -30.48 -16.10
CA THR A 33 3.05 -30.64 -15.04
C THR A 33 3.38 -29.29 -14.40
N PHE A 34 4.20 -29.31 -13.35
CA PHE A 34 4.69 -28.15 -12.63
C PHE A 34 6.22 -28.07 -12.76
N PRO A 35 6.79 -26.92 -13.17
CA PRO A 35 8.24 -26.78 -13.27
C PRO A 35 8.84 -26.49 -11.90
N VAL A 36 9.88 -27.24 -11.53
CA VAL A 36 10.66 -27.05 -10.30
C VAL A 36 12.13 -26.88 -10.66
N TYR A 37 12.72 -25.74 -10.29
CA TYR A 37 14.11 -25.42 -10.60
C TYR A 37 14.99 -25.74 -9.40
N ALA A 38 16.06 -26.50 -9.60
CA ALA A 38 17.00 -26.84 -8.53
C ALA A 38 18.46 -26.83 -8.99
N ILE A 39 19.34 -26.52 -8.06
CA ILE A 39 20.80 -26.65 -8.22
C ILE A 39 21.22 -27.92 -7.48
N THR A 40 21.86 -28.86 -8.17
CA THR A 40 22.31 -30.13 -7.60
C THR A 40 23.42 -30.72 -8.46
N ASP A 41 24.31 -31.47 -7.84
CA ASP A 41 25.32 -32.28 -8.55
C ASP A 41 24.79 -33.69 -8.89
N ASN A 42 23.67 -34.10 -8.28
CA ASN A 42 23.01 -35.38 -8.52
C ASN A 42 21.50 -35.18 -8.75
N PRO A 43 21.06 -34.87 -9.99
CA PRO A 43 19.64 -34.67 -10.29
C PRO A 43 18.81 -35.97 -10.27
N ASP A 44 19.44 -37.14 -10.47
CA ASP A 44 18.72 -38.42 -10.58
C ASP A 44 18.14 -38.91 -9.26
N VAL A 45 18.66 -38.43 -8.11
CA VAL A 45 18.21 -38.83 -6.77
C VAL A 45 16.72 -38.59 -6.50
N VAL A 46 16.08 -37.70 -7.25
CA VAL A 46 14.63 -37.44 -7.11
C VAL A 46 13.76 -38.19 -8.11
N LEU A 47 14.35 -38.80 -9.15
CA LEU A 47 13.61 -39.58 -10.16
C LEU A 47 13.01 -40.88 -9.59
N GLN A 48 13.47 -41.32 -8.42
CA GLN A 48 12.84 -42.42 -7.68
C GLN A 48 11.40 -42.12 -7.23
N HIS A 49 11.00 -40.84 -7.21
CA HIS A 49 9.62 -40.47 -6.93
C HIS A 49 8.77 -40.57 -8.21
N PRO A 50 7.68 -41.37 -8.25
CA PRO A 50 6.95 -41.71 -9.48
C PRO A 50 6.27 -40.52 -10.19
N GLU A 51 6.14 -39.41 -9.46
CA GLU A 51 5.53 -38.17 -9.94
C GLU A 51 6.55 -37.11 -10.37
N VAL A 52 7.85 -37.41 -10.31
CA VAL A 52 8.92 -36.62 -10.95
C VAL A 52 9.20 -37.28 -12.30
N LYS A 53 8.94 -36.58 -13.41
CA LYS A 53 8.92 -37.21 -14.74
C LYS A 53 10.26 -37.19 -15.44
N TYR A 54 10.79 -36.00 -15.63
CA TYR A 54 12.07 -35.77 -16.28
C TYR A 54 12.61 -34.42 -15.82
N TYR A 55 13.88 -34.16 -16.15
CA TYR A 55 14.47 -32.85 -16.01
C TYR A 55 15.18 -32.42 -17.28
N GLU A 56 15.29 -31.11 -17.45
CA GLU A 56 16.14 -30.48 -18.46
C GLU A 56 17.23 -29.67 -17.78
N GLU A 57 18.42 -29.69 -18.36
CA GLU A 57 19.52 -28.84 -17.93
C GLU A 57 19.41 -27.46 -18.59
N GLU A 58 19.50 -26.41 -17.79
CA GLU A 58 19.48 -25.02 -18.23
C GLU A 58 20.69 -24.24 -17.69
N LYS A 59 21.12 -23.21 -18.43
CA LYS A 59 22.15 -22.26 -18.00
C LYS A 59 21.52 -20.94 -17.57
N TRP A 60 21.77 -20.56 -16.33
CA TRP A 60 21.20 -19.38 -15.68
C TRP A 60 22.31 -18.53 -15.07
N LYS A 61 22.02 -17.27 -14.75
CA LYS A 61 22.95 -16.37 -14.05
C LYS A 61 22.57 -16.24 -12.58
N THR A 62 23.55 -16.16 -11.70
CA THR A 62 23.35 -15.70 -10.31
C THR A 62 23.06 -14.20 -10.28
N LEU A 63 22.57 -13.68 -9.14
CA LEU A 63 22.38 -12.24 -8.93
C LEU A 63 23.65 -11.41 -9.14
N ASN A 64 24.84 -12.01 -9.02
CA ASN A 64 26.13 -11.37 -9.24
C ASN A 64 26.66 -11.58 -10.68
N GLY A 65 25.84 -12.11 -11.60
CA GLY A 65 26.18 -12.31 -13.01
C GLY A 65 26.96 -13.57 -13.34
N LYS A 66 27.37 -14.39 -12.35
CA LYS A 66 28.07 -15.67 -12.60
C LYS A 66 27.12 -16.70 -13.19
N GLU A 67 27.55 -17.41 -14.23
CA GLU A 67 26.78 -18.52 -14.78
C GLU A 67 26.72 -19.72 -13.82
N ALA A 68 25.60 -20.41 -13.80
CA ALA A 68 25.37 -21.61 -13.02
C ALA A 68 24.41 -22.56 -13.75
N LYS A 69 24.61 -23.86 -13.51
CA LYS A 69 23.75 -24.92 -14.02
C LYS A 69 22.52 -25.06 -13.13
N VAL A 70 21.34 -25.10 -13.75
CA VAL A 70 20.06 -25.29 -13.07
C VAL A 70 19.31 -26.41 -13.78
N TYR A 71 18.72 -27.32 -13.01
CA TYR A 71 17.88 -28.39 -13.54
C TYR A 71 16.41 -28.01 -13.37
N ARG A 72 15.65 -27.97 -14.48
CA ARG A 72 14.20 -27.81 -14.47
C ARG A 72 13.55 -29.19 -14.49
N PHE A 73 12.95 -29.58 -13.39
CA PHE A 73 12.19 -30.82 -13.26
C PHE A 73 10.73 -30.57 -13.58
N GLU A 74 10.08 -31.52 -14.25
CA GLU A 74 8.64 -31.56 -14.42
C GLU A 74 8.01 -32.55 -13.43
N VAL A 75 7.13 -32.04 -12.57
CA VAL A 75 6.43 -32.85 -11.57
C VAL A 75 4.92 -32.86 -11.79
N GLU A 76 4.25 -33.97 -11.46
CA GLU A 76 2.79 -34.10 -11.60
C GLU A 76 2.00 -33.52 -10.44
N SER A 77 2.62 -33.30 -9.28
CA SER A 77 1.90 -32.85 -8.09
C SER A 77 2.74 -31.92 -7.21
N PHE A 78 2.06 -31.21 -6.32
CA PHE A 78 2.71 -30.42 -5.29
C PHE A 78 3.39 -31.29 -4.22
N ASP A 79 2.93 -32.53 -4.00
CA ASP A 79 3.60 -33.48 -3.08
C ASP A 79 4.98 -33.86 -3.59
N ALA A 80 5.12 -34.11 -4.89
CA ALA A 80 6.40 -34.33 -5.55
C ALA A 80 7.32 -33.10 -5.46
N TYR A 81 6.77 -31.90 -5.66
CA TYR A 81 7.51 -30.66 -5.43
C TYR A 81 8.02 -30.54 -3.98
N TYR A 82 7.18 -30.82 -2.97
CA TYR A 82 7.61 -30.78 -1.57
C TYR A 82 8.62 -31.88 -1.23
N TYR A 83 8.50 -33.06 -1.84
CA TYR A 83 9.49 -34.13 -1.75
C TYR A 83 10.85 -33.66 -2.25
N MET A 84 10.90 -33.00 -3.41
CA MET A 84 12.12 -32.43 -3.99
C MET A 84 12.69 -31.30 -3.14
N ARG A 85 11.84 -30.40 -2.66
CA ARG A 85 12.21 -29.23 -1.84
C ARG A 85 12.98 -29.61 -0.57
N LYS A 86 12.74 -30.81 -0.04
CA LYS A 86 13.43 -31.37 1.14
C LYS A 86 14.79 -32.01 0.82
N ARG A 87 15.06 -32.36 -0.45
CA ARG A 87 16.24 -33.14 -0.87
C ARG A 87 17.21 -32.36 -1.74
N LEU A 88 16.72 -31.39 -2.50
CA LEU A 88 17.50 -30.58 -3.42
C LEU A 88 17.49 -29.12 -2.99
N ASN A 89 18.51 -28.37 -3.45
CA ASN A 89 18.51 -26.93 -3.36
C ASN A 89 17.59 -26.32 -4.43
N VAL A 90 16.28 -26.34 -4.16
CA VAL A 90 15.27 -25.72 -5.02
C VAL A 90 15.41 -24.19 -4.97
N VAL A 91 15.47 -23.58 -6.14
CA VAL A 91 15.60 -22.13 -6.37
C VAL A 91 14.39 -21.61 -7.15
N ASN A 92 14.26 -20.29 -7.26
CA ASN A 92 13.20 -19.63 -8.02
C ASN A 92 11.79 -20.00 -7.54
N GLU A 93 11.59 -20.18 -6.23
CA GLU A 93 10.27 -20.41 -5.60
C GLU A 93 9.41 -19.13 -5.52
N THR A 94 9.96 -17.98 -5.92
CA THR A 94 9.23 -16.73 -6.16
C THR A 94 9.60 -16.25 -7.57
N PRO A 95 8.64 -16.10 -8.51
CA PRO A 95 7.20 -16.37 -8.38
C PRO A 95 6.89 -17.83 -8.00
N THR A 96 5.70 -18.13 -7.48
CA THR A 96 5.38 -19.50 -7.03
C THR A 96 5.37 -20.50 -8.19
N VAL A 97 5.60 -21.78 -7.91
CA VAL A 97 5.53 -22.87 -8.91
C VAL A 97 4.18 -22.84 -9.66
N LEU A 98 3.08 -22.55 -8.96
CA LEU A 98 1.76 -22.39 -9.57
C LEU A 98 1.72 -21.18 -10.51
N SER A 99 2.22 -20.02 -10.06
CA SER A 99 2.29 -18.81 -10.90
C SER A 99 3.12 -19.03 -12.16
N GLN A 100 4.26 -19.72 -12.04
CA GLN A 100 5.11 -20.12 -13.17
C GLN A 100 4.40 -21.07 -14.13
N THR A 101 3.63 -22.02 -13.59
CA THR A 101 2.84 -22.96 -14.40
C THR A 101 1.75 -22.23 -15.18
N LEU A 102 1.01 -21.33 -14.53
CA LEU A 102 -0.01 -20.50 -15.18
C LEU A 102 0.59 -19.62 -16.26
N TYR A 103 1.72 -18.98 -15.98
CA TYR A 103 2.46 -18.19 -16.96
C TYR A 103 2.89 -19.02 -18.18
N ARG A 104 3.42 -20.23 -17.97
CA ARG A 104 3.78 -21.17 -19.05
C ARG A 104 2.58 -21.55 -19.91
N LEU A 105 1.41 -21.71 -19.30
CA LEU A 105 0.16 -22.01 -20.00
C LEU A 105 -0.48 -20.79 -20.66
N GLY A 106 0.10 -19.59 -20.53
CA GLY A 106 -0.50 -18.35 -21.03
C GLY A 106 -1.74 -17.91 -20.24
N ILE A 107 -1.97 -18.48 -19.05
CA ILE A 107 -3.12 -18.18 -18.20
C ILE A 107 -2.72 -17.09 -17.21
N LYS A 108 -3.42 -15.95 -17.28
CA LYS A 108 -3.20 -14.83 -16.37
C LYS A 108 -4.40 -14.71 -15.42
N PRO A 109 -4.18 -14.44 -14.12
CA PRO A 109 -5.27 -14.12 -13.20
C PRO A 109 -6.12 -12.96 -13.75
N PHE A 110 -7.43 -13.02 -13.56
CA PHE A 110 -8.39 -12.00 -13.95
C PHE A 110 -8.38 -11.60 -15.43
N ARG A 111 -7.93 -12.52 -16.29
CA ARG A 111 -8.01 -12.39 -17.75
C ARG A 111 -8.90 -13.48 -18.33
N ARG A 112 -9.40 -13.22 -19.54
CA ARG A 112 -10.14 -14.19 -20.33
C ARG A 112 -9.18 -15.24 -20.88
N LEU A 113 -9.64 -16.49 -20.97
CA LEU A 113 -8.86 -17.53 -21.64
C LEU A 113 -8.70 -17.16 -23.12
N ASN A 114 -7.48 -17.27 -23.66
CA ASN A 114 -7.14 -16.97 -25.05
C ASN A 114 -7.36 -15.51 -25.51
N SER A 115 -7.48 -14.56 -24.57
CA SER A 115 -7.53 -13.12 -24.90
C SER A 115 -6.26 -12.41 -24.47
N SER A 116 -5.81 -11.47 -25.29
CA SER A 116 -4.70 -10.55 -24.98
C SER A 116 -5.16 -9.23 -24.35
N ASP A 117 -6.47 -9.04 -24.13
CA ASP A 117 -7.01 -7.79 -23.64
C ASP A 117 -6.61 -7.50 -22.18
N ASP A 118 -6.30 -6.23 -21.91
CA ASP A 118 -5.85 -5.73 -20.62
C ASP A 118 -6.95 -5.01 -19.81
N GLU A 119 -8.21 -5.03 -20.27
CA GLU A 119 -9.37 -4.51 -19.53
C GLU A 119 -9.52 -5.12 -18.13
N PHE A 120 -10.12 -4.36 -17.20
CA PHE A 120 -10.43 -4.87 -15.87
C PHE A 120 -11.55 -5.91 -15.93
N PRO A 121 -11.47 -7.04 -15.21
CA PRO A 121 -12.50 -8.07 -15.27
C PRO A 121 -13.87 -7.53 -14.86
N LYS A 122 -14.90 -7.90 -15.63
CA LYS A 122 -16.30 -7.63 -15.30
C LYS A 122 -16.80 -8.70 -14.33
N VAL A 123 -16.44 -8.54 -13.05
CA VAL A 123 -16.77 -9.48 -11.97
C VAL A 123 -17.55 -8.79 -10.85
N THR A 124 -18.43 -9.55 -10.19
CA THR A 124 -19.19 -9.09 -9.04
C THR A 124 -18.36 -9.18 -7.77
N ILE A 125 -18.25 -8.07 -7.04
CA ILE A 125 -17.51 -7.99 -5.77
C ILE A 125 -18.48 -7.59 -4.65
N ALA A 126 -18.57 -8.43 -3.63
CA ALA A 126 -19.35 -8.16 -2.43
C ALA A 126 -18.43 -7.94 -1.21
N LYS A 127 -18.83 -7.05 -0.30
CA LYS A 127 -18.27 -6.93 1.05
C LYS A 127 -19.40 -7.13 2.06
N VAL A 128 -19.26 -8.08 2.99
CA VAL A 128 -20.27 -8.40 4.01
C VAL A 128 -19.67 -8.31 5.40
N VAL A 129 -20.19 -7.39 6.22
CA VAL A 129 -19.66 -7.07 7.55
C VAL A 129 -20.79 -7.18 8.59
N PRO A 130 -20.68 -8.06 9.60
CA PRO A 130 -21.58 -8.03 10.74
C PRO A 130 -21.32 -6.80 11.60
N LEU A 131 -22.38 -6.23 12.15
CA LEU A 131 -22.40 -5.06 13.00
C LEU A 131 -23.04 -5.41 14.35
N ASP A 132 -22.46 -4.85 15.40
CA ASP A 132 -22.94 -4.87 16.77
C ASP A 132 -23.04 -3.43 17.29
N TRP A 133 -23.48 -3.23 18.53
CA TRP A 133 -23.67 -1.91 19.12
C TRP A 133 -22.39 -1.04 19.14
N TYR A 134 -21.22 -1.66 19.05
CA TYR A 134 -19.91 -1.00 19.02
C TYR A 134 -19.31 -0.82 17.61
N GLY A 135 -20.00 -1.26 16.55
CA GLY A 135 -19.55 -1.18 15.16
C GLY A 135 -19.28 -2.54 14.54
N GLU A 136 -18.25 -2.67 13.71
CA GLU A 136 -17.89 -3.94 13.05
C GLU A 136 -17.63 -5.04 14.08
N SER A 137 -18.21 -6.22 13.86
CA SER A 137 -18.16 -7.37 14.77
C SER A 137 -17.98 -8.66 13.99
N LEU A 138 -17.40 -9.68 14.63
CA LEU A 138 -17.28 -11.02 14.05
C LEU A 138 -18.59 -11.81 14.11
N LYS A 139 -19.53 -11.43 14.98
CA LYS A 139 -20.77 -12.16 15.31
C LYS A 139 -21.98 -11.22 15.48
N GLY A 140 -21.93 -10.07 14.81
CA GLY A 140 -23.00 -9.07 14.86
C GLY A 140 -24.28 -9.58 14.22
N LYS A 141 -25.44 -9.15 14.74
CA LYS A 141 -26.75 -9.60 14.23
C LYS A 141 -27.26 -8.80 13.04
N VAL A 142 -26.72 -7.59 12.83
CA VAL A 142 -27.04 -6.73 11.70
C VAL A 142 -25.93 -6.87 10.69
N PHE A 143 -26.22 -7.02 9.41
CA PHE A 143 -25.22 -7.19 8.36
C PHE A 143 -25.23 -5.99 7.42
N GLU A 144 -24.07 -5.37 7.22
CA GLU A 144 -23.87 -4.41 6.15
C GLU A 144 -23.30 -5.14 4.94
N VAL A 145 -24.04 -5.12 3.84
CA VAL A 145 -23.67 -5.73 2.56
C VAL A 145 -23.42 -4.62 1.56
N LYS A 146 -22.24 -4.61 0.96
CA LYS A 146 -21.87 -3.71 -0.13
C LYS A 146 -21.63 -4.50 -1.41
N ILE A 147 -22.37 -4.19 -2.48
CA ILE A 147 -22.18 -4.79 -3.82
C ILE A 147 -22.08 -3.65 -4.83
N ASN A 148 -21.00 -3.59 -5.63
CA ASN A 148 -20.83 -2.60 -6.71
C ASN A 148 -21.12 -1.13 -6.31
N ASN A 149 -20.81 -0.76 -5.06
CA ASN A 149 -21.07 0.53 -4.39
C ASN A 149 -22.45 0.77 -3.77
N GLU A 150 -23.41 -0.12 -3.95
CA GLU A 150 -24.65 -0.07 -3.19
C GLU A 150 -24.43 -0.68 -1.80
N VAL A 151 -24.85 0.03 -0.76
CA VAL A 151 -24.79 -0.45 0.63
C VAL A 151 -26.20 -0.71 1.12
N ARG A 152 -26.44 -1.91 1.63
CA ARG A 152 -27.72 -2.31 2.22
C ARG A 152 -27.49 -2.92 3.60
N ARG A 153 -28.44 -2.71 4.51
CA ARG A 153 -28.42 -3.29 5.85
C ARG A 153 -29.49 -4.37 5.96
N PHE A 154 -29.10 -5.50 6.52
CA PHE A 154 -29.96 -6.64 6.77
C PHE A 154 -30.01 -6.90 8.26
N TYR A 155 -31.21 -7.10 8.79
CA TYR A 155 -31.44 -7.46 10.19
C TYR A 155 -31.55 -8.99 10.37
N GLU A 156 -31.52 -9.72 9.26
CA GLU A 156 -31.48 -11.17 9.17
C GLU A 156 -30.22 -11.59 8.41
N LYS A 157 -29.92 -12.91 8.40
CA LYS A 157 -28.76 -13.47 7.71
C LYS A 157 -28.92 -13.24 6.20
N PRO A 158 -28.00 -12.50 5.55
CA PRO A 158 -28.15 -12.16 4.13
C PRO A 158 -27.72 -13.33 3.24
N GLU A 159 -28.49 -13.65 2.20
CA GLU A 159 -28.05 -14.54 1.12
C GLU A 159 -27.36 -13.70 0.04
N VAL A 160 -26.02 -13.72 0.01
CA VAL A 160 -25.23 -12.94 -0.94
C VAL A 160 -24.52 -13.86 -1.92
N GLU A 161 -24.71 -13.64 -3.22
CA GLU A 161 -23.99 -14.33 -4.29
C GLU A 161 -23.09 -13.35 -5.05
N ALA A 162 -21.79 -13.65 -5.15
CA ALA A 162 -20.81 -12.83 -5.88
C ALA A 162 -19.60 -13.66 -6.34
N ASP A 163 -18.97 -13.29 -7.45
CA ASP A 163 -17.73 -13.93 -7.94
C ASP A 163 -16.63 -13.88 -6.87
N ILE A 164 -16.49 -12.73 -6.21
CA ILE A 164 -15.52 -12.48 -5.14
C ILE A 164 -16.22 -11.84 -3.95
N ALA A 165 -15.96 -12.35 -2.75
CA ALA A 165 -16.56 -11.83 -1.52
C ALA A 165 -15.52 -11.54 -0.44
N GLU A 166 -15.48 -10.29 0.03
CA GLU A 166 -14.86 -9.94 1.31
C GLU A 166 -15.89 -10.14 2.42
N CYS A 167 -15.57 -10.96 3.42
CA CYS A 167 -16.49 -11.25 4.51
C CYS A 167 -15.76 -11.22 5.85
N LEU A 168 -16.43 -10.71 6.88
CA LEU A 168 -15.90 -10.64 8.23
C LEU A 168 -16.58 -11.68 9.14
N GLY A 169 -15.78 -12.53 9.80
CA GLY A 169 -16.30 -13.45 10.82
C GLY A 169 -17.37 -14.42 10.29
N GLU A 170 -18.51 -14.49 10.97
CA GLU A 170 -19.59 -15.44 10.63
C GLU A 170 -20.30 -15.12 9.32
N ALA A 171 -20.23 -13.87 8.84
CA ALA A 171 -20.80 -13.47 7.56
C ALA A 171 -20.29 -14.33 6.41
N CYS A 172 -19.05 -14.84 6.48
CA CYS A 172 -18.49 -15.72 5.46
C CYS A 172 -19.27 -17.01 5.21
N ASN A 173 -20.08 -17.45 6.18
CA ASN A 173 -20.93 -18.63 6.06
C ASN A 173 -22.21 -18.35 5.26
N TYR A 174 -22.59 -17.07 5.11
CA TYR A 174 -23.82 -16.64 4.43
C TYR A 174 -23.58 -16.11 3.02
N VAL A 175 -22.32 -16.15 2.56
CA VAL A 175 -21.94 -15.72 1.21
C VAL A 175 -21.64 -16.94 0.34
N LYS A 176 -22.20 -16.98 -0.87
CA LYS A 176 -21.83 -17.93 -1.92
C LYS A 176 -20.89 -17.23 -2.90
N SER A 177 -19.67 -17.71 -3.02
CA SER A 177 -18.63 -17.10 -3.84
C SER A 177 -17.54 -18.10 -4.25
N ASN A 178 -17.00 -17.96 -5.47
CA ASN A 178 -15.83 -18.71 -5.92
C ASN A 178 -14.60 -18.38 -5.06
N VAL A 179 -14.44 -17.11 -4.67
CA VAL A 179 -13.30 -16.66 -3.86
C VAL A 179 -13.78 -15.87 -2.65
N LYS A 180 -13.61 -16.46 -1.47
CA LYS A 180 -13.92 -15.82 -0.17
C LYS A 180 -12.65 -15.28 0.49
N ILE A 181 -12.63 -13.98 0.73
CA ILE A 181 -11.56 -13.26 1.41
C ILE A 181 -12.02 -12.93 2.82
N ARG A 182 -11.39 -13.56 3.82
CA ARG A 182 -11.66 -13.32 5.24
C ARG A 182 -10.99 -12.03 5.69
N ILE A 183 -11.79 -11.00 5.98
CA ILE A 183 -11.31 -9.66 6.33
C ILE A 183 -10.41 -9.72 7.57
N GLU A 184 -10.76 -10.53 8.58
CA GLU A 184 -10.01 -10.64 9.84
C GLU A 184 -8.60 -11.24 9.68
N LYS A 185 -8.32 -11.92 8.56
CA LYS A 185 -7.01 -12.51 8.27
C LYS A 185 -6.17 -11.66 7.31
N LYS A 186 -6.78 -10.64 6.70
CA LYS A 186 -6.18 -9.83 5.65
C LYS A 186 -5.07 -8.95 6.22
N ARG A 187 -3.90 -9.00 5.57
CA ARG A 187 -2.74 -8.15 5.92
C ARG A 187 -2.60 -6.93 5.02
N SER A 188 -3.27 -6.94 3.86
CA SER A 188 -3.18 -5.88 2.88
C SER A 188 -4.16 -4.74 3.18
N PRO A 189 -3.77 -3.47 2.95
CA PRO A 189 -4.61 -2.30 3.23
C PRO A 189 -5.57 -1.95 2.09
N VAL A 190 -5.59 -2.74 1.02
CA VAL A 190 -6.40 -2.49 -0.19
C VAL A 190 -7.73 -3.25 -0.13
N SER A 191 -8.74 -2.91 -0.91
CA SER A 191 -9.99 -3.68 -1.03
C SER A 191 -9.80 -4.98 -1.85
N ALA A 192 -10.85 -5.78 -2.04
CA ALA A 192 -10.84 -6.87 -3.03
C ALA A 192 -10.48 -6.39 -4.44
N LYS A 193 -11.00 -5.22 -4.86
CA LYS A 193 -10.66 -4.64 -6.16
C LYS A 193 -9.16 -4.33 -6.28
N GLY A 194 -8.55 -3.82 -5.20
CA GLY A 194 -7.10 -3.62 -5.14
C GLY A 194 -6.31 -4.92 -5.09
N LEU A 195 -6.83 -5.98 -4.46
CA LEU A 195 -6.22 -7.32 -4.48
C LEU A 195 -6.23 -7.95 -5.88
N ILE A 196 -7.30 -7.76 -6.66
CA ILE A 196 -7.36 -8.15 -8.07
C ILE A 196 -6.24 -7.46 -8.85
N GLU A 197 -6.05 -6.15 -8.62
CA GLU A 197 -4.97 -5.40 -9.26
C GLU A 197 -3.59 -5.94 -8.87
N TRP A 198 -3.37 -6.30 -7.60
CA TRP A 198 -2.13 -6.93 -7.15
C TRP A 198 -1.91 -8.31 -7.78
N SER A 199 -2.96 -9.13 -7.89
CA SER A 199 -2.93 -10.44 -8.54
C SER A 199 -2.58 -10.35 -10.02
N LEU A 200 -3.13 -9.35 -10.72
CA LEU A 200 -2.76 -9.01 -12.11
C LEU A 200 -1.29 -8.62 -12.22
N ILE A 201 -0.81 -7.81 -11.28
CA ILE A 201 0.57 -7.30 -11.29
C ILE A 201 1.59 -8.39 -11.05
N SER A 202 1.36 -9.23 -10.04
CA SER A 202 2.30 -10.28 -9.65
C SER A 202 2.06 -11.59 -10.41
N LEU A 203 1.08 -11.64 -11.32
CA LEU A 203 0.64 -12.85 -12.03
C LEU A 203 0.45 -14.04 -11.08
N THR A 204 -0.13 -13.75 -9.91
CA THR A 204 -0.28 -14.71 -8.82
C THR A 204 -1.77 -14.91 -8.51
N PRO A 205 -2.24 -16.15 -8.28
CA PRO A 205 -3.63 -16.41 -7.95
C PRO A 205 -4.11 -15.61 -6.71
N LEU A 206 -5.40 -15.27 -6.70
CA LEU A 206 -5.95 -14.36 -5.69
C LEU A 206 -5.82 -14.91 -4.27
N HIS A 207 -6.03 -16.22 -4.05
CA HIS A 207 -5.90 -16.82 -2.73
C HIS A 207 -4.48 -16.68 -2.12
N GLU A 208 -3.43 -16.68 -2.94
CA GLU A 208 -2.05 -16.49 -2.47
C GLU A 208 -1.78 -15.02 -2.08
N ILE A 209 -2.43 -14.07 -2.77
CA ILE A 209 -2.22 -12.62 -2.57
C ILE A 209 -3.15 -12.04 -1.51
N ALA A 210 -4.33 -12.61 -1.30
CA ALA A 210 -5.36 -12.09 -0.40
C ALA A 210 -4.86 -11.86 1.03
N TYR A 211 -3.94 -12.69 1.51
CA TYR A 211 -3.35 -12.62 2.85
C TYR A 211 -1.86 -12.27 2.85
N ALA A 212 -1.30 -11.96 1.69
CA ALA A 212 0.09 -11.60 1.53
C ALA A 212 0.39 -10.19 2.05
N THR A 213 1.65 -9.93 2.40
CA THR A 213 2.14 -8.58 2.67
C THR A 213 2.36 -7.84 1.35
N ILE A 214 2.36 -6.49 1.38
CA ILE A 214 2.71 -5.66 0.21
C ILE A 214 4.05 -6.10 -0.39
N GLY A 215 5.02 -6.43 0.48
CA GLY A 215 6.33 -6.92 0.09
C GLY A 215 6.33 -8.17 -0.76
N LYS A 216 5.48 -9.14 -0.45
CA LYS A 216 5.39 -10.37 -1.25
C LYS A 216 4.96 -10.06 -2.68
N VAL A 217 4.02 -9.14 -2.86
CA VAL A 217 3.57 -8.70 -4.19
C VAL A 217 4.69 -7.99 -4.94
N LEU A 218 5.37 -7.04 -4.28
CA LEU A 218 6.53 -6.32 -4.81
C LEU A 218 7.65 -7.28 -5.24
N THR A 219 8.12 -8.14 -4.33
CA THR A 219 9.19 -9.11 -4.61
C THR A 219 8.80 -10.07 -5.71
N THR A 220 7.53 -10.45 -5.82
CA THR A 220 7.07 -11.33 -6.91
C THR A 220 7.12 -10.61 -8.26
N ASN A 221 6.76 -9.33 -8.32
CA ASN A 221 6.91 -8.52 -9.53
C ASN A 221 8.39 -8.38 -9.95
N GLU A 222 9.30 -8.10 -9.01
CA GLU A 222 10.75 -8.08 -9.26
C GLU A 222 11.28 -9.45 -9.70
N ALA A 223 10.77 -10.52 -9.08
CA ALA A 223 11.14 -11.88 -9.41
C ALA A 223 10.72 -12.31 -10.81
N TRP A 224 9.62 -11.79 -11.36
CA TRP A 224 9.28 -12.04 -12.76
C TRP A 224 10.31 -11.47 -13.73
N VAL A 225 10.87 -10.30 -13.44
CA VAL A 225 11.95 -9.71 -14.25
C VAL A 225 13.19 -10.62 -14.20
N ALA A 226 13.61 -11.01 -12.99
CA ALA A 226 14.75 -11.91 -12.81
C ALA A 226 14.52 -13.27 -13.50
N PHE A 227 13.34 -13.88 -13.33
CA PHE A 227 12.98 -15.16 -13.94
C PHE A 227 13.03 -15.10 -15.48
N LYS A 228 12.45 -14.06 -16.10
CA LYS A 228 12.49 -13.88 -17.57
C LYS A 228 13.91 -13.70 -18.11
N ARG A 229 14.81 -13.13 -17.30
CA ARG A 229 16.24 -12.97 -17.60
C ARG A 229 17.08 -14.22 -17.27
N ARG A 230 16.46 -15.33 -16.85
CA ARG A 230 17.12 -16.55 -16.37
C ARG A 230 18.10 -16.27 -15.24
N ILE A 231 17.69 -15.45 -14.28
CA ILE A 231 18.43 -15.15 -13.06
C ILE A 231 17.94 -16.04 -11.92
N ILE A 232 18.88 -16.68 -11.24
CA ILE A 232 18.63 -17.55 -10.09
C ILE A 232 18.20 -16.69 -8.91
N ILE A 233 17.05 -17.06 -8.33
CA ILE A 233 16.50 -16.41 -7.14
C ILE A 233 16.64 -17.40 -5.99
N PRO A 234 17.63 -17.23 -5.09
CA PRO A 234 17.80 -18.12 -3.95
C PRO A 234 16.69 -17.90 -2.91
N LYS A 235 16.53 -18.85 -1.99
CA LYS A 235 15.58 -18.74 -0.86
C LYS A 235 15.90 -17.58 0.07
N VAL A 236 17.19 -17.32 0.27
CA VAL A 236 17.72 -16.26 1.12
C VAL A 236 18.93 -15.64 0.43
N VAL A 237 19.04 -14.31 0.48
CA VAL A 237 20.22 -13.58 0.01
C VAL A 237 20.92 -12.97 1.23
N PRO A 238 22.00 -13.58 1.75
CA PRO A 238 22.77 -12.97 2.82
C PRO A 238 23.52 -11.76 2.25
N ARG A 239 23.15 -10.56 2.68
CA ARG A 239 23.86 -9.32 2.31
C ARG A 239 24.59 -8.80 3.53
N VAL A 240 25.89 -9.05 3.55
CA VAL A 240 26.80 -8.49 4.55
C VAL A 240 27.24 -7.13 4.02
N GLU A 241 27.03 -6.09 4.81
CA GLU A 241 27.49 -4.75 4.47
C GLU A 241 29.03 -4.71 4.42
N LYS A 242 29.57 -3.89 3.52
CA LYS A 242 31.01 -3.65 3.48
C LYS A 242 31.45 -2.94 4.77
N LEU A 243 32.67 -3.22 5.21
CA LEU A 243 33.28 -2.47 6.32
C LEU A 243 33.42 -1.00 5.94
N ARG A 244 32.93 -0.09 6.80
CA ARG A 244 32.94 1.36 6.57
C ARG A 244 33.41 2.09 7.82
N ARG A 245 33.99 3.29 7.65
CA ARG A 245 34.26 4.21 8.77
C ARG A 245 32.96 4.76 9.33
N LEU A 246 32.95 5.08 10.62
CA LEU A 246 31.77 5.65 11.31
C LEU A 246 31.27 6.94 10.63
N GLU A 247 32.18 7.80 10.20
CA GLU A 247 31.86 9.04 9.47
C GLU A 247 31.05 8.78 8.19
N ASN A 248 31.41 7.73 7.44
CA ASN A 248 30.70 7.35 6.22
C ASN A 248 29.28 6.84 6.54
N ILE A 249 29.13 6.10 7.64
CA ILE A 249 27.82 5.62 8.11
C ILE A 249 26.96 6.81 8.53
N MET A 250 27.49 7.74 9.34
CA MET A 250 26.78 8.95 9.76
C MET A 250 26.36 9.86 8.59
N MET A 251 27.16 9.88 7.51
CA MET A 251 26.82 10.64 6.32
C MET A 251 25.68 9.99 5.52
N ALA A 252 25.69 8.65 5.42
CA ALA A 252 24.77 7.89 4.57
C ALA A 252 23.44 7.55 5.26
N ASP A 253 23.49 7.17 6.54
CA ASP A 253 22.33 6.79 7.34
C ASP A 253 21.52 8.01 7.79
N LYS A 254 20.76 8.54 6.83
CA LYS A 254 19.90 9.70 7.01
C LYS A 254 18.56 9.43 6.33
N GLY A 255 17.48 9.82 7.00
CA GLY A 255 16.13 9.75 6.45
C GLY A 255 15.82 10.82 5.39
N GLY A 256 14.52 11.00 5.13
CA GLY A 256 13.99 12.07 4.29
C GLY A 256 14.21 13.46 4.89
N LEU A 257 14.22 14.48 4.03
CA LEU A 257 14.37 15.87 4.45
C LEU A 257 13.05 16.42 4.99
N ILE A 258 13.11 17.13 6.11
CA ILE A 258 11.96 17.84 6.70
C ILE A 258 12.39 19.27 6.99
N LEU A 259 11.62 20.23 6.46
CA LEU A 259 11.64 21.62 6.89
C LEU A 259 10.42 21.84 7.76
N PHE A 260 10.61 22.17 9.04
CA PHE A 260 9.49 22.38 9.97
C PHE A 260 8.53 23.45 9.44
N PRO A 261 7.21 23.25 9.58
CA PRO A 261 6.24 24.20 9.07
C PRO A 261 6.32 25.51 9.84
N GLN A 262 6.13 26.64 9.16
CA GLN A 262 5.92 27.92 9.83
C GLN A 262 4.50 27.95 10.41
N PRO A 263 4.30 27.96 11.74
CA PRO A 263 2.96 27.97 12.32
C PRO A 263 2.15 29.20 11.88
N GLY A 264 0.84 29.04 11.82
CA GLY A 264 -0.09 30.11 11.41
C GLY A 264 -1.02 29.70 10.27
N CYS A 265 -1.87 30.64 9.87
CA CYS A 265 -2.79 30.47 8.74
C CYS A 265 -2.30 31.24 7.52
N TYR A 266 -2.35 30.59 6.35
CA TYR A 266 -1.88 31.15 5.09
C TYR A 266 -2.92 30.96 4.00
N ASP A 267 -3.34 32.05 3.37
CA ASP A 267 -4.21 32.05 2.19
C ASP A 267 -3.45 31.78 0.88
N ASN A 268 -4.15 31.24 -0.12
CA ASN A 268 -3.69 31.01 -1.50
C ASN A 268 -2.34 30.27 -1.55
N VAL A 269 -2.33 29.07 -0.99
CA VAL A 269 -1.13 28.25 -0.85
C VAL A 269 -1.20 27.05 -1.79
N TYR A 270 -0.06 26.63 -2.32
CA TYR A 270 0.05 25.44 -3.14
C TYR A 270 0.84 24.38 -2.40
N GLN A 271 0.31 23.15 -2.39
CA GLN A 271 1.11 21.98 -2.06
C GLN A 271 1.54 21.32 -3.36
N VAL A 272 2.85 21.20 -3.55
CA VAL A 272 3.48 20.56 -4.69
C VAL A 272 4.10 19.24 -4.20
N ASP A 273 3.72 18.14 -4.84
CA ASP A 273 4.13 16.78 -4.46
C ASP A 273 4.81 16.11 -5.66
N PHE A 274 5.97 15.48 -5.46
CA PHE A 274 6.56 14.63 -6.48
C PHE A 274 5.71 13.38 -6.72
N SER A 275 5.38 13.09 -7.98
CA SER A 275 4.60 11.91 -8.33
C SER A 275 5.46 10.65 -8.16
N SER A 276 5.33 9.95 -7.02
CA SER A 276 6.12 8.73 -6.73
C SER A 276 7.64 8.99 -6.78
N MET A 277 8.12 9.99 -6.03
CA MET A 277 9.52 10.46 -6.04
C MET A 277 10.55 9.32 -5.97
N TYR A 278 10.48 8.49 -4.92
CA TYR A 278 11.45 7.43 -4.67
C TYR A 278 11.50 6.38 -5.80
N PRO A 279 10.37 5.75 -6.22
CA PRO A 279 10.35 4.90 -7.41
C PRO A 279 10.89 5.58 -8.66
N SER A 280 10.55 6.86 -8.88
CA SER A 280 11.00 7.57 -10.07
C SER A 280 12.51 7.81 -10.06
N LEU A 281 13.11 8.09 -8.89
CA LEU A 281 14.55 8.16 -8.71
C LEU A 281 15.22 6.80 -8.94
N ILE A 282 14.63 5.72 -8.43
CA ILE A 282 15.11 4.34 -8.66
C ILE A 282 15.18 4.04 -10.15
N VAL A 283 14.10 4.33 -10.90
CA VAL A 283 14.03 4.09 -12.34
C VAL A 283 14.99 5.01 -13.11
N LYS A 284 14.95 6.32 -12.82
CA LYS A 284 15.74 7.34 -13.54
C LYS A 284 17.25 7.07 -13.45
N TYR A 285 17.73 6.73 -12.26
CA TYR A 285 19.17 6.54 -12.02
C TYR A 285 19.58 5.06 -12.07
N ASN A 286 18.68 4.14 -12.46
CA ASN A 286 18.95 2.71 -12.55
C ASN A 286 19.44 2.09 -11.22
N ILE A 287 18.83 2.46 -10.09
CA ILE A 287 19.30 2.04 -8.76
C ILE A 287 18.79 0.63 -8.43
N SER A 288 19.70 -0.33 -8.29
CA SER A 288 19.39 -1.70 -7.91
C SER A 288 20.59 -2.35 -7.22
N ALA A 289 20.40 -3.53 -6.65
CA ALA A 289 21.47 -4.21 -5.91
C ALA A 289 22.67 -4.56 -6.78
N GLU A 290 22.42 -4.92 -8.03
CA GLU A 290 23.41 -5.30 -9.04
C GLU A 290 24.04 -4.10 -9.77
N THR A 291 23.47 -2.90 -9.64
CA THR A 291 23.97 -1.69 -10.32
C THR A 291 24.72 -0.77 -9.37
N VAL A 292 24.38 -0.76 -8.08
CA VAL A 292 25.08 0.07 -7.07
C VAL A 292 26.46 -0.50 -6.73
N ASP A 293 27.47 0.36 -6.81
CA ASP A 293 28.90 0.06 -6.69
C ASP A 293 29.43 -0.98 -7.69
N ALA A 294 28.74 -1.19 -8.81
CA ALA A 294 29.17 -2.15 -9.83
C ALA A 294 30.13 -1.52 -10.86
N CYS A 295 29.96 -0.23 -11.15
CA CYS A 295 30.87 0.58 -11.95
C CYS A 295 30.62 2.08 -11.69
N ASP A 296 31.49 2.95 -12.22
CA ASP A 296 31.53 4.37 -11.87
C ASP A 296 30.91 5.31 -12.94
N ASP A 297 29.86 4.86 -13.66
CA ASP A 297 29.19 5.68 -14.68
C ASP A 297 28.54 6.94 -14.06
N ILE A 298 27.89 6.79 -12.90
CA ILE A 298 27.47 7.90 -12.04
C ILE A 298 28.16 7.76 -10.70
N LYS A 299 29.05 8.70 -10.37
CA LYS A 299 29.74 8.74 -9.08
C LYS A 299 29.17 9.85 -8.19
N THR A 300 28.88 9.51 -6.95
CA THR A 300 28.46 10.48 -5.92
C THR A 300 29.37 10.41 -4.71
N GLU A 301 29.09 11.24 -3.71
CA GLU A 301 29.80 11.27 -2.43
C GLU A 301 29.57 10.01 -1.59
N LEU A 302 28.52 9.23 -1.87
CA LEU A 302 28.18 8.02 -1.12
C LEU A 302 28.55 6.75 -1.88
N HIS A 303 27.95 6.56 -3.06
CA HIS A 303 28.02 5.33 -3.85
C HIS A 303 28.15 5.66 -5.33
N SER A 304 28.48 4.65 -6.14
CA SER A 304 28.39 4.73 -7.60
C SER A 304 27.24 3.90 -8.17
N ILE A 305 26.79 4.25 -9.38
CA ILE A 305 25.77 3.50 -10.10
C ILE A 305 26.26 3.17 -11.50
N CYS A 306 26.06 1.91 -11.88
CA CYS A 306 26.33 1.40 -13.21
C CYS A 306 25.09 1.51 -14.11
N LEU A 307 25.28 2.01 -15.34
CA LEU A 307 24.21 2.21 -16.32
C LEU A 307 24.28 1.22 -17.50
N ARG A 308 25.29 0.34 -17.52
CA ARG A 308 25.54 -0.60 -18.63
C ARG A 308 24.39 -1.57 -18.89
N GLU A 309 23.71 -2.01 -17.84
CA GLU A 309 22.53 -2.87 -17.92
C GLU A 309 21.43 -2.33 -17.00
N LYS A 310 20.17 -2.42 -17.45
CA LYS A 310 19.03 -2.02 -16.63
C LYS A 310 18.85 -3.00 -15.47
N GLY A 311 18.78 -2.50 -14.25
CA GLY A 311 18.55 -3.32 -13.06
C GLY A 311 17.15 -3.92 -13.01
N ILE A 312 17.01 -5.01 -12.26
CA ILE A 312 15.78 -5.75 -11.98
C ILE A 312 14.73 -4.84 -11.36
N ILE A 313 15.10 -4.08 -10.31
CA ILE A 313 14.16 -3.19 -9.62
C ILE A 313 13.71 -2.03 -10.53
N PRO A 314 14.61 -1.26 -11.17
CA PRO A 314 14.22 -0.24 -12.15
C PRO A 314 13.26 -0.75 -13.23
N GLU A 315 13.52 -1.92 -13.84
CA GLU A 315 12.61 -2.52 -14.81
C GLU A 315 11.26 -2.89 -14.20
N ALA A 316 11.26 -3.51 -13.02
CA ALA A 316 10.06 -3.95 -12.33
C ALA A 316 9.16 -2.77 -11.89
N LEU A 317 9.72 -1.59 -11.61
CA LEU A 317 8.97 -0.42 -11.16
C LEU A 317 8.50 0.48 -12.31
N GLU A 318 9.23 0.56 -13.42
CA GLU A 318 8.93 1.48 -14.52
C GLU A 318 7.50 1.30 -15.07
N TRP A 319 7.12 0.04 -15.33
CA TRP A 319 5.78 -0.26 -15.84
C TRP A 319 4.68 0.00 -14.80
N LEU A 320 4.97 -0.17 -13.50
CA LEU A 320 4.04 0.14 -12.41
C LEU A 320 3.78 1.65 -12.29
N ILE A 321 4.83 2.48 -12.44
CA ILE A 321 4.70 3.94 -12.47
C ILE A 321 3.79 4.35 -13.62
N LYS A 322 4.06 3.82 -14.83
CA LYS A 322 3.25 4.09 -16.02
C LYS A 322 1.78 3.70 -15.79
N ARG A 323 1.55 2.46 -15.35
CA ARG A 323 0.21 1.92 -15.11
C ARG A 323 -0.57 2.68 -14.04
N LYS A 324 0.08 3.08 -12.94
CA LYS A 324 -0.54 3.94 -11.92
C LYS A 324 -0.99 5.28 -12.53
N SER A 325 -0.15 5.89 -13.38
CA SER A 325 -0.47 7.15 -14.04
C SER A 325 -1.70 7.01 -14.96
N GLU A 326 -1.76 5.94 -15.75
CA GLU A 326 -2.90 5.62 -16.63
C GLU A 326 -4.19 5.42 -15.81
N LEU A 327 -4.10 4.69 -14.69
CA LEU A 327 -5.25 4.41 -13.83
C LEU A 327 -5.71 5.60 -12.97
N LYS A 328 -4.86 6.60 -12.71
CA LYS A 328 -5.21 7.75 -11.83
C LYS A 328 -6.50 8.46 -12.24
N ARG A 329 -6.80 8.50 -13.55
CA ARG A 329 -8.01 9.12 -14.12
C ARG A 329 -9.16 8.13 -14.38
N ILE A 330 -8.86 6.85 -14.53
CA ILE A 330 -9.83 5.80 -14.91
C ILE A 330 -10.38 5.10 -13.67
N ASP A 331 -9.50 4.73 -12.74
CA ASP A 331 -9.83 3.92 -11.57
C ASP A 331 -8.91 4.23 -10.40
N LYS A 332 -9.33 5.19 -9.56
CA LYS A 332 -8.55 5.68 -8.41
C LYS A 332 -8.21 4.57 -7.41
N GLU A 333 -9.10 3.60 -7.22
CA GLU A 333 -8.91 2.52 -6.26
C GLU A 333 -7.78 1.57 -6.69
N ARG A 334 -7.72 1.23 -7.98
CA ARG A 334 -6.62 0.45 -8.55
C ARG A 334 -5.31 1.23 -8.58
N ALA A 335 -5.36 2.53 -8.89
CA ALA A 335 -4.18 3.39 -8.83
C ALA A 335 -3.59 3.47 -7.40
N GLU A 336 -4.45 3.55 -6.38
CA GLU A 336 -4.01 3.50 -4.97
C GLU A 336 -3.43 2.12 -4.59
N ALA A 337 -3.95 1.01 -5.15
CA ALA A 337 -3.37 -0.30 -4.95
C ALA A 337 -1.92 -0.38 -5.47
N ILE A 338 -1.64 0.17 -6.66
CA ILE A 338 -0.26 0.23 -7.20
C ILE A 338 0.61 1.17 -6.37
N LYS A 339 0.06 2.30 -5.92
CA LYS A 339 0.78 3.24 -5.07
C LYS A 339 1.32 2.57 -3.80
N TRP A 340 0.58 1.66 -3.17
CA TRP A 340 1.08 0.91 -2.02
C TRP A 340 2.33 0.08 -2.34
N ILE A 341 2.37 -0.57 -3.51
CA ILE A 341 3.55 -1.32 -3.99
C ILE A 341 4.73 -0.36 -4.21
N LEU A 342 4.49 0.76 -4.90
CA LEU A 342 5.50 1.77 -5.18
C LEU A 342 6.06 2.40 -3.91
N VAL A 343 5.23 2.72 -2.92
CA VAL A 343 5.67 3.25 -1.62
C VAL A 343 6.53 2.22 -0.87
N ALA A 344 6.17 0.93 -0.93
CA ALA A 344 6.94 -0.13 -0.29
C ALA A 344 8.30 -0.37 -0.97
N SER A 345 8.43 -0.14 -2.29
CA SER A 345 9.65 -0.42 -3.06
C SER A 345 10.91 0.21 -2.46
N PHE A 346 10.81 1.46 -2.02
CA PHE A 346 11.92 2.15 -1.35
C PHE A 346 12.36 1.45 -0.07
N GLY A 347 11.43 1.18 0.84
CA GLY A 347 11.74 0.52 2.12
C GLY A 347 12.31 -0.89 1.92
N TYR A 348 11.91 -1.58 0.86
CA TYR A 348 12.39 -2.92 0.52
C TYR A 348 13.82 -2.94 -0.03
N LEU A 349 14.40 -1.79 -0.40
CA LEU A 349 15.84 -1.70 -0.69
C LEU A 349 16.67 -1.93 0.59
N GLY A 350 16.23 -1.39 1.73
CA GLY A 350 16.93 -1.51 3.02
C GLY A 350 16.45 -2.68 3.88
N TYR A 351 15.46 -3.45 3.43
CA TYR A 351 14.92 -4.56 4.22
C TYR A 351 15.83 -5.79 4.18
N ARG A 352 16.29 -6.25 5.35
CA ARG A 352 17.24 -7.37 5.51
C ARG A 352 16.84 -8.65 4.78
N ASN A 353 15.54 -8.95 4.66
CA ASN A 353 15.06 -10.18 3.98
C ASN A 353 14.59 -9.92 2.55
N SER A 354 14.88 -8.75 1.98
CA SER A 354 14.61 -8.46 0.57
C SER A 354 15.52 -9.28 -0.33
N LEU A 355 14.96 -9.93 -1.36
CA LEU A 355 15.76 -10.70 -2.32
C LEU A 355 16.57 -9.78 -3.24
N PHE A 356 15.99 -8.64 -3.63
CA PHE A 356 16.57 -7.72 -4.61
C PHE A 356 17.08 -6.41 -3.99
N GLY A 357 16.78 -6.14 -2.72
CA GLY A 357 17.24 -4.94 -2.01
C GLY A 357 18.72 -5.00 -1.61
N LYS A 358 19.35 -3.83 -1.43
CA LYS A 358 20.71 -3.65 -0.92
C LYS A 358 20.80 -2.30 -0.19
N ILE A 359 21.46 -2.25 0.96
CA ILE A 359 21.46 -1.03 1.81
C ILE A 359 22.07 0.16 1.09
N GLU A 360 23.12 -0.04 0.29
CA GLU A 360 23.75 1.01 -0.50
C GLU A 360 22.78 1.61 -1.53
N ALA A 361 21.88 0.79 -2.09
CA ALA A 361 20.81 1.28 -2.97
C ALA A 361 19.79 2.13 -2.19
N TYR A 362 19.42 1.74 -0.97
CA TYR A 362 18.54 2.53 -0.08
C TYR A 362 19.16 3.89 0.27
N GLU A 363 20.43 3.90 0.68
CA GLU A 363 21.19 5.11 0.98
C GLU A 363 21.26 6.03 -0.24
N MET A 364 21.54 5.48 -1.41
CA MET A 364 21.65 6.22 -2.66
C MET A 364 20.33 6.91 -3.06
N VAL A 365 19.21 6.20 -2.99
CA VAL A 365 17.89 6.81 -3.28
C VAL A 365 17.61 7.94 -2.29
N THR A 366 17.90 7.73 -1.00
CA THR A 366 17.61 8.75 0.03
C THR A 366 18.49 9.99 -0.14
N TYR A 367 19.77 9.80 -0.50
CA TYR A 367 20.69 10.89 -0.84
C TYR A 367 20.15 11.73 -2.01
N LEU A 368 19.78 11.08 -3.12
CA LEU A 368 19.24 11.76 -4.29
C LEU A 368 17.90 12.44 -4.01
N ALA A 369 17.04 11.84 -3.18
CA ALA A 369 15.78 12.45 -2.77
C ALA A 369 16.02 13.75 -1.99
N ARG A 370 16.93 13.74 -1.01
CA ARG A 370 17.29 14.97 -0.26
C ARG A 370 17.87 16.05 -1.18
N LYS A 371 18.78 15.67 -2.09
CA LYS A 371 19.40 16.61 -3.03
C LYS A 371 18.35 17.24 -3.96
N THR A 372 17.43 16.43 -4.46
CA THR A 372 16.32 16.88 -5.31
C THR A 372 15.39 17.84 -4.55
N LEU A 373 15.01 17.51 -3.32
CA LEU A 373 14.13 18.37 -2.53
C LEU A 373 14.80 19.71 -2.16
N ARG A 374 16.10 19.69 -1.79
CA ARG A 374 16.86 20.94 -1.57
C ARG A 374 16.87 21.82 -2.80
N ARG A 375 17.22 21.25 -3.95
CA ARG A 375 17.23 22.00 -5.21
C ARG A 375 15.84 22.57 -5.54
N THR A 376 14.79 21.83 -5.24
CA THR A 376 13.40 22.28 -5.45
C THR A 376 13.05 23.47 -4.57
N MET A 377 13.50 23.49 -3.31
CA MET A 377 13.35 24.64 -2.41
C MET A 377 14.14 25.85 -2.88
N GLU A 378 15.39 25.66 -3.32
CA GLU A 378 16.22 26.73 -3.90
C GLU A 378 15.54 27.35 -5.13
N ILE A 379 15.03 26.53 -6.06
CA ILE A 379 14.30 27.02 -7.24
C ILE A 379 13.05 27.82 -6.81
N ALA A 380 12.35 27.39 -5.77
CA ALA A 380 11.17 28.11 -5.26
C ALA A 380 11.57 29.51 -4.78
N GLU A 381 12.62 29.61 -3.97
CA GLU A 381 13.15 30.87 -3.44
C GLU A 381 13.68 31.79 -4.56
N GLU A 382 14.43 31.23 -5.52
CA GLU A 382 14.92 31.96 -6.71
C GLU A 382 13.76 32.55 -7.55
N MET A 383 12.58 31.92 -7.52
CA MET A 383 11.37 32.38 -8.23
C MET A 383 10.46 33.25 -7.35
N GLY A 384 10.89 33.61 -6.14
CA GLY A 384 10.13 34.46 -5.22
C GLY A 384 8.98 33.75 -4.50
N LEU A 385 8.91 32.42 -4.56
CA LEU A 385 7.95 31.64 -3.79
C LEU A 385 8.44 31.49 -2.35
N LYS A 386 7.55 31.74 -1.39
CA LYS A 386 7.84 31.50 0.02
C LYS A 386 7.59 30.03 0.35
N VAL A 387 8.63 29.31 0.74
CA VAL A 387 8.52 27.94 1.28
C VAL A 387 8.00 27.98 2.71
N LEU A 388 6.82 27.38 2.96
CA LEU A 388 6.18 27.35 4.29
C LEU A 388 6.48 26.06 5.06
N HIS A 389 6.60 24.95 4.35
CA HIS A 389 6.84 23.63 4.90
C HIS A 389 7.38 22.70 3.82
N SER A 390 8.23 21.74 4.17
CA SER A 390 8.58 20.62 3.31
C SER A 390 8.67 19.34 4.12
N ILE A 391 8.14 18.25 3.57
CA ILE A 391 8.21 16.93 4.19
C ILE A 391 8.43 15.89 3.10
N ILE A 392 9.61 15.28 3.13
CA ILE A 392 10.00 14.11 2.32
C ILE A 392 9.98 14.40 0.81
N ASP A 393 8.83 14.25 0.17
CA ASP A 393 8.61 14.36 -1.28
C ASP A 393 7.60 15.46 -1.63
N SER A 394 7.29 16.33 -0.66
CA SER A 394 6.33 17.42 -0.81
C SER A 394 6.84 18.75 -0.30
N LEU A 395 6.30 19.82 -0.88
CA LEU A 395 6.60 21.20 -0.57
C LEU A 395 5.30 22.00 -0.50
N VAL A 396 5.17 22.84 0.51
CA VAL A 396 4.08 23.81 0.61
C VAL A 396 4.64 25.20 0.39
N VAL A 397 4.17 25.88 -0.66
CA VAL A 397 4.66 27.18 -1.09
C VAL A 397 3.55 28.21 -1.20
N LYS A 398 3.90 29.47 -0.95
CA LYS A 398 3.02 30.62 -1.17
C LYS A 398 3.64 31.56 -2.21
N GLY A 399 2.85 31.93 -3.20
CA GLY A 399 3.21 32.88 -4.26
C GLY A 399 2.50 32.57 -5.57
N ASP A 400 2.89 33.29 -6.62
CA ASP A 400 2.30 33.22 -7.96
C ASP A 400 3.16 32.38 -8.92
N ASN A 401 2.67 32.16 -10.15
CA ASN A 401 3.40 31.45 -11.22
C ASN A 401 3.78 29.99 -10.88
N ILE A 402 2.91 29.27 -10.17
CA ILE A 402 3.15 27.89 -9.75
C ILE A 402 3.44 26.94 -10.92
N ASP A 403 2.80 27.14 -12.07
CA ASP A 403 3.00 26.29 -13.24
C ASP A 403 4.42 26.44 -13.81
N LYS A 404 4.95 27.67 -13.88
CA LYS A 404 6.34 27.92 -14.30
C LYS A 404 7.34 27.31 -13.32
N PHE A 405 7.03 27.36 -12.02
CA PHE A 405 7.85 26.71 -10.99
C PHE A 405 7.89 25.20 -11.22
N ILE A 406 6.74 24.57 -11.42
CA ILE A 406 6.65 23.13 -11.71
C ILE A 406 7.41 22.78 -12.99
N GLU A 407 7.18 23.50 -14.09
CA GLU A 407 7.88 23.27 -15.36
C GLU A 407 9.41 23.35 -15.19
N ARG A 408 9.90 24.34 -14.43
CA ARG A 408 11.33 24.49 -14.16
C ARG A 408 11.87 23.32 -13.34
N VAL A 409 11.18 22.92 -12.28
CA VAL A 409 11.60 21.78 -11.45
C VAL A 409 11.54 20.47 -12.23
N GLU A 410 10.51 20.23 -13.04
CA GLU A 410 10.40 19.05 -13.90
C GLU A 410 11.54 19.00 -14.92
N LYS A 411 11.89 20.15 -15.53
CA LYS A 411 13.00 20.26 -16.48
C LYS A 411 14.36 20.01 -15.83
N GLU A 412 14.63 20.58 -14.65
CA GLU A 412 15.91 20.41 -13.96
C GLU A 412 16.05 19.02 -13.31
N THR A 413 14.98 18.50 -12.71
CA THR A 413 15.02 17.25 -11.94
C THR A 413 14.65 16.02 -12.75
N GLY A 414 13.94 16.17 -13.88
CA GLY A 414 13.39 15.07 -14.66
C GLY A 414 12.31 14.25 -13.93
N LEU A 415 11.78 14.74 -12.81
CA LEU A 415 10.73 14.10 -12.03
C LEU A 415 9.44 14.88 -12.18
N ARG A 416 8.31 14.18 -12.31
CA ARG A 416 7.00 14.83 -12.41
C ARG A 416 6.51 15.35 -11.06
N LEU A 417 5.87 16.52 -11.08
CA LEU A 417 5.21 17.08 -9.91
C LEU A 417 3.72 17.27 -10.18
N ASP A 418 2.92 16.94 -9.18
CA ASP A 418 1.51 17.31 -9.09
C ASP A 418 1.38 18.48 -8.10
N HIS A 419 0.36 19.32 -8.27
CA HIS A 419 0.06 20.35 -7.28
C HIS A 419 -1.41 20.38 -6.88
N LYS A 420 -1.67 20.91 -5.69
CA LYS A 420 -3.00 21.22 -5.17
C LYS A 420 -3.01 22.66 -4.69
N ARG A 421 -4.07 23.38 -5.04
CA ARG A 421 -4.31 24.73 -4.55
C ARG A 421 -5.21 24.67 -3.32
N TYR A 422 -4.76 25.29 -2.24
CA TYR A 422 -5.53 25.52 -1.04
C TYR A 422 -5.96 26.98 -0.96
N ASN A 423 -7.24 27.18 -0.62
CA ASN A 423 -7.77 28.49 -0.27
C ASN A 423 -7.05 29.03 0.96
N TRP A 424 -6.89 28.17 1.96
CA TRP A 424 -6.06 28.40 3.12
C TRP A 424 -5.50 27.09 3.69
N ILE A 425 -4.39 27.20 4.43
CA ILE A 425 -3.80 26.12 5.24
C ILE A 425 -3.41 26.66 6.61
N ILE A 426 -3.62 25.85 7.65
CA ILE A 426 -3.28 26.14 9.04
C ILE A 426 -2.24 25.12 9.51
N PHE A 427 -1.04 25.61 9.82
CA PHE A 427 0.00 24.83 10.47
C PHE A 427 -0.10 24.98 11.98
N THR A 428 -0.24 23.84 12.67
CA THR A 428 -0.47 23.81 14.12
C THR A 428 0.82 23.63 14.92
N THR A 429 0.78 24.04 16.18
CA THR A 429 1.82 23.78 17.17
C THR A 429 1.40 22.68 18.14
N THR A 430 2.36 22.17 18.91
CA THR A 430 2.09 21.47 20.16
C THR A 430 1.75 22.46 21.27
N LYS A 431 1.39 21.96 22.45
CA LYS A 431 1.15 22.79 23.65
C LYS A 431 2.37 23.59 24.11
N ASN A 432 3.57 23.20 23.68
CA ASN A 432 4.82 23.89 24.00
C ASN A 432 5.26 24.81 22.85
N ASP A 433 4.32 25.22 21.98
CA ASP A 433 4.56 26.06 20.80
C ASP A 433 5.57 25.52 19.77
N THR A 434 5.88 24.23 19.83
CA THR A 434 6.74 23.60 18.83
C THR A 434 5.96 23.25 17.56
N PRO A 435 6.48 23.53 16.34
CA PRO A 435 5.80 23.18 15.11
C PRO A 435 5.63 21.66 14.97
N TYR A 436 4.51 21.22 14.38
CA TYR A 436 4.23 19.81 14.18
C TYR A 436 4.17 19.44 12.68
N PRO A 437 5.24 18.86 12.10
CA PRO A 437 5.34 18.61 10.65
C PRO A 437 4.18 17.81 10.04
N THR A 438 3.60 16.88 10.80
CA THR A 438 2.56 15.98 10.28
C THR A 438 1.14 16.43 10.60
N ARG A 439 0.95 17.63 11.16
CA ARG A 439 -0.37 18.14 11.58
C ARG A 439 -0.70 19.50 10.97
N TYR A 440 -1.69 19.48 10.07
CA TYR A 440 -2.24 20.68 9.44
C TYR A 440 -3.71 20.49 9.06
N ILE A 441 -4.40 21.60 8.84
CA ILE A 441 -5.77 21.65 8.31
C ILE A 441 -5.75 22.55 7.07
N ALA A 442 -6.27 22.08 5.94
CA ALA A 442 -6.32 22.84 4.70
C ALA A 442 -7.72 22.79 4.06
N ASN A 443 -8.10 23.86 3.37
CA ASN A 443 -9.31 23.94 2.56
C ASN A 443 -8.95 23.95 1.08
N MET A 444 -9.43 22.96 0.35
CA MET A 444 -9.28 22.81 -1.10
C MET A 444 -10.67 22.99 -1.75
N ASN A 445 -11.08 24.25 -1.97
CA ASN A 445 -12.38 24.57 -2.58
C ASN A 445 -13.58 23.91 -1.90
N GLY A 446 -13.59 23.95 -0.56
CA GLY A 446 -14.66 23.36 0.24
C GLY A 446 -14.43 21.91 0.66
N GLU A 447 -13.41 21.23 0.13
CA GLU A 447 -12.93 19.97 0.68
C GLU A 447 -11.91 20.23 1.80
N ILE A 448 -12.14 19.68 2.99
CA ILE A 448 -11.20 19.82 4.11
C ILE A 448 -10.24 18.64 4.18
N ILE A 449 -8.96 18.96 4.22
CA ILE A 449 -7.87 18.00 4.45
C ILE A 449 -7.34 18.24 5.86
N ALA A 450 -7.53 17.27 6.76
CA ALA A 450 -7.01 17.32 8.12
C ALA A 450 -6.01 16.18 8.35
N LYS A 451 -4.73 16.53 8.54
CA LYS A 451 -3.66 15.57 8.87
C LYS A 451 -3.35 15.61 10.36
N GLY A 452 -3.20 14.44 10.98
CA GLY A 452 -2.83 14.33 12.39
C GLY A 452 -3.87 14.78 13.42
N LEU A 453 -5.09 15.17 13.00
CA LEU A 453 -6.14 15.71 13.88
C LEU A 453 -7.07 14.61 14.44
N ILE A 454 -7.66 13.79 13.56
CA ILE A 454 -8.58 12.70 13.94
C ILE A 454 -7.79 11.39 13.97
N ARG A 455 -7.80 10.69 15.11
CA ARG A 455 -7.10 9.41 15.30
C ARG A 455 -8.09 8.29 15.61
N GLU A 456 -7.72 7.06 15.24
CA GLU A 456 -8.56 5.87 15.45
C GLU A 456 -8.88 5.64 16.94
N ASN A 457 -7.87 5.83 17.80
CA ASN A 457 -7.93 5.68 19.25
C ASN A 457 -8.58 6.85 20.00
N MET A 458 -9.37 7.67 19.29
CA MET A 458 -10.26 8.65 19.90
C MET A 458 -11.67 8.08 20.08
N PRO A 459 -12.41 8.49 21.14
CA PRO A 459 -13.83 8.19 21.26
C PRO A 459 -14.62 8.62 20.03
N ASN A 460 -15.61 7.83 19.61
CA ASN A 460 -16.46 8.15 18.46
C ASN A 460 -17.16 9.51 18.57
N ILE A 461 -17.55 9.92 19.78
CA ILE A 461 -18.14 11.24 20.04
C ILE A 461 -17.19 12.39 19.73
N VAL A 462 -15.91 12.24 20.08
CA VAL A 462 -14.86 13.24 19.82
C VAL A 462 -14.55 13.28 18.33
N LYS A 463 -14.47 12.11 17.67
CA LYS A 463 -14.30 12.04 16.21
C LYS A 463 -15.45 12.72 15.48
N SER A 464 -16.68 12.55 15.97
CA SER A 464 -17.88 13.18 15.40
C SER A 464 -17.88 14.69 15.59
N PHE A 465 -17.52 15.18 16.79
CA PHE A 465 -17.31 16.61 17.05
C PHE A 465 -16.30 17.22 16.09
N LEU A 466 -15.11 16.63 15.95
CA LEU A 466 -14.09 17.10 15.03
C LEU A 466 -14.56 17.11 13.57
N LYS A 467 -15.27 16.06 13.12
CA LYS A 467 -15.84 16.03 11.77
C LYS A 467 -16.83 17.16 11.52
N ASP A 468 -17.67 17.50 12.48
CA ASP A 468 -18.62 18.60 12.36
C ASP A 468 -17.91 19.97 12.40
N VAL A 469 -16.86 20.14 13.21
CA VAL A 469 -16.00 21.33 13.16
C VAL A 469 -15.38 21.49 11.78
N LEU A 470 -14.79 20.43 11.24
CA LEU A 470 -14.20 20.45 9.90
C LEU A 470 -15.24 20.78 8.83
N ARG A 471 -16.47 20.26 8.94
CA ARG A 471 -17.57 20.64 8.03
C ARG A 471 -17.89 22.15 8.13
N GLY A 472 -17.86 22.74 9.32
CA GLY A 472 -18.01 24.19 9.48
C GLY A 472 -16.89 24.98 8.78
N LEU A 473 -15.64 24.55 8.98
CA LEU A 473 -14.47 25.15 8.34
C LEU A 473 -14.50 25.00 6.81
N SER A 474 -15.14 23.96 6.28
CA SER A 474 -15.23 23.72 4.85
C SER A 474 -15.95 24.85 4.09
N LEU A 475 -16.80 25.61 4.76
CA LEU A 475 -17.54 26.73 4.17
C LEU A 475 -16.72 28.02 4.07
N THR A 476 -15.55 28.08 4.71
CA THR A 476 -14.70 29.27 4.73
C THR A 476 -13.79 29.35 3.51
N ARG A 477 -13.44 30.57 3.08
CA ARG A 477 -12.56 30.81 1.92
C ARG A 477 -11.24 31.46 2.27
N THR A 478 -11.16 32.14 3.41
CA THR A 478 -9.94 32.82 3.86
C THR A 478 -9.62 32.51 5.32
N CYS A 479 -8.38 32.73 5.74
CA CYS A 479 -7.96 32.71 7.14
C CYS A 479 -8.79 33.66 8.02
N SER A 480 -9.18 34.82 7.47
CA SER A 480 -10.07 35.76 8.18
C SER A 480 -11.46 35.17 8.45
N ASP A 481 -11.99 34.38 7.51
CA ASP A 481 -13.28 33.70 7.69
C ASP A 481 -13.18 32.58 8.74
N VAL A 482 -12.06 31.83 8.73
CA VAL A 482 -11.78 30.81 9.75
C VAL A 482 -11.85 31.40 11.15
N LYS A 483 -11.19 32.54 11.39
CA LYS A 483 -11.18 33.21 12.70
C LYS A 483 -12.58 33.59 13.22
N LYS A 484 -13.54 33.78 12.31
CA LYS A 484 -14.94 34.12 12.64
C LYS A 484 -15.78 32.91 13.00
N VAL A 485 -15.32 31.69 12.70
CA VAL A 485 -16.06 30.46 13.00
C VAL A 485 -16.16 30.27 14.51
N ARG A 486 -17.39 30.21 15.01
CA ARG A 486 -17.69 29.91 16.42
C ARG A 486 -18.02 28.44 16.56
N ILE A 487 -17.21 27.71 17.32
CA ILE A 487 -17.41 26.28 17.58
C ILE A 487 -18.04 26.00 18.96
N ARG A 488 -18.34 27.04 19.74
CA ARG A 488 -18.89 26.92 21.11
C ARG A 488 -20.26 26.25 21.14
N ASP A 489 -21.18 26.62 20.25
CA ASP A 489 -22.51 26.01 20.19
C ASP A 489 -22.43 24.52 19.83
N LEU A 490 -21.50 24.18 18.94
CA LEU A 490 -21.22 22.79 18.58
C LEU A 490 -20.64 22.02 19.77
N TYR A 491 -19.72 22.63 20.52
CA TYR A 491 -19.20 22.04 21.75
C TYR A 491 -20.31 21.77 22.78
N GLU A 492 -21.20 22.72 23.04
CA GLU A 492 -22.31 22.52 23.98
C GLU A 492 -23.28 21.42 23.51
N LYS A 493 -23.54 21.34 22.20
CA LYS A 493 -24.31 20.23 21.61
C LYS A 493 -23.66 18.87 21.89
N TYR A 494 -22.35 18.75 21.66
CA TYR A 494 -21.61 17.50 21.87
C TYR A 494 -21.39 17.20 23.37
N ARG A 495 -21.30 18.22 24.22
CA ARG A 495 -21.27 18.08 25.68
C ARG A 495 -22.58 17.47 26.19
N LYS A 496 -23.74 17.96 25.72
CA LYS A 496 -25.05 17.33 26.00
C LYS A 496 -25.13 15.90 25.47
N ARG A 497 -24.66 15.65 24.24
CA ARG A 497 -24.57 14.30 23.65
C ARG A 497 -23.64 13.37 24.45
N THR A 498 -22.65 13.91 25.15
CA THR A 498 -21.78 13.08 26.00
C THR A 498 -22.55 12.53 27.22
N ILE A 499 -23.55 13.28 27.70
CA ILE A 499 -24.41 12.90 28.82
C ILE A 499 -25.54 11.96 28.39
N ASN A 500 -26.09 12.10 27.17
CA ASN A 500 -27.29 11.37 26.71
C ASN A 500 -27.06 10.55 25.42
N GLY A 501 -25.81 10.30 25.06
CA GLY A 501 -25.44 9.65 23.80
C GLY A 501 -25.67 8.15 23.81
N GLU A 502 -25.65 7.58 22.62
CA GLU A 502 -25.79 6.15 22.37
C GLU A 502 -24.50 5.41 22.76
N PRO A 503 -24.56 4.12 23.14
CA PRO A 503 -23.37 3.33 23.48
C PRO A 503 -22.21 3.44 22.47
N ILE A 504 -22.52 3.48 21.17
CA ILE A 504 -21.52 3.61 20.08
C ILE A 504 -20.68 4.89 20.18
N ASP A 505 -21.21 5.97 20.75
CA ASP A 505 -20.52 7.27 20.87
C ASP A 505 -19.26 7.16 21.76
N TYR A 506 -19.25 6.21 22.68
CA TYR A 506 -18.20 6.06 23.69
C TYR A 506 -17.10 5.07 23.27
N VAL A 507 -17.27 4.40 22.14
CA VAL A 507 -16.32 3.38 21.68
C VAL A 507 -15.01 4.00 21.22
N ILE A 508 -13.92 3.39 21.67
CA ILE A 508 -12.53 3.72 21.35
C ILE A 508 -11.88 2.47 20.77
N TRP A 509 -11.31 2.56 19.58
CA TRP A 509 -10.64 1.44 18.94
C TRP A 509 -9.14 1.47 19.26
N ILE A 510 -8.62 0.39 19.83
CA ILE A 510 -7.20 0.23 20.15
C ILE A 510 -6.74 -1.09 19.55
N LYS A 511 -5.89 -1.02 18.51
CA LYS A 511 -5.34 -2.19 17.82
C LYS A 511 -6.44 -3.21 17.42
N GLY A 512 -7.56 -2.71 16.88
CA GLY A 512 -8.68 -3.53 16.44
C GLY A 512 -9.60 -4.06 17.55
N VAL A 513 -9.39 -3.69 18.81
CA VAL A 513 -10.29 -4.03 19.92
C VAL A 513 -11.09 -2.79 20.34
N PRO A 514 -12.43 -2.88 20.42
CA PRO A 514 -13.27 -1.77 20.86
C PRO A 514 -13.34 -1.73 22.39
N TYR A 515 -13.04 -0.57 22.96
CA TYR A 515 -13.10 -0.31 24.40
C TYR A 515 -14.08 0.82 24.72
N VAL A 516 -14.59 0.82 25.95
CA VAL A 516 -15.30 1.95 26.55
C VAL A 516 -14.66 2.26 27.90
N ARG A 517 -14.45 3.53 28.19
CA ARG A 517 -14.12 3.99 29.55
C ARG A 517 -15.39 4.01 30.41
N GLY A 518 -15.53 3.02 31.30
CA GLY A 518 -16.50 3.01 32.40
C GLY A 518 -15.94 3.71 33.64
N ILE A 519 -16.70 3.75 34.74
CA ILE A 519 -16.28 4.42 36.00
C ILE A 519 -15.02 3.75 36.59
N LYS A 520 -15.01 2.40 36.66
CA LYS A 520 -13.90 1.63 37.26
C LYS A 520 -12.67 1.44 36.38
N GLY A 521 -12.78 1.65 35.08
CA GLY A 521 -11.69 1.41 34.15
C GLY A 521 -12.15 1.41 32.69
N PHE A 522 -11.20 1.14 31.78
CA PHE A 522 -11.55 0.70 30.43
C PHE A 522 -12.03 -0.75 30.48
N TYR A 523 -13.08 -1.07 29.73
CA TYR A 523 -13.56 -2.43 29.54
C TYR A 523 -13.79 -2.70 28.06
N ASP A 524 -13.74 -3.98 27.70
CA ASP A 524 -13.93 -4.47 26.34
C ASP A 524 -15.41 -4.38 25.95
N ALA A 525 -15.72 -3.60 24.90
CA ALA A 525 -17.08 -3.38 24.44
C ALA A 525 -17.73 -4.67 23.90
N ARG A 526 -16.95 -5.68 23.54
CA ARG A 526 -17.46 -6.98 23.05
C ARG A 526 -18.20 -7.75 24.14
N LEU A 527 -17.97 -7.43 25.42
CA LEU A 527 -18.65 -8.05 26.56
C LEU A 527 -20.02 -7.44 26.87
N GLY A 528 -20.44 -6.44 26.10
CA GLY A 528 -21.69 -5.69 26.31
C GLY A 528 -21.43 -4.30 26.90
N TYR A 529 -22.46 -3.46 26.87
CA TYR A 529 -22.37 -2.09 27.38
C TYR A 529 -22.60 -2.04 28.89
N MET A 530 -21.56 -1.73 29.66
CA MET A 530 -21.59 -1.69 31.14
C MET A 530 -21.67 -0.25 31.69
N GLY A 531 -22.06 0.72 30.85
CA GLY A 531 -22.06 2.14 31.20
C GLY A 531 -20.76 2.86 30.87
N ARG A 532 -20.68 4.14 31.24
CA ARG A 532 -19.59 5.05 30.87
C ARG A 532 -19.18 5.96 32.01
N ASP A 533 -17.95 6.43 32.01
CA ASP A 533 -17.51 7.57 32.82
C ASP A 533 -17.79 8.87 32.06
N VAL A 534 -18.90 9.53 32.36
CA VAL A 534 -19.31 10.78 31.68
C VAL A 534 -18.25 11.88 31.84
N ASN A 535 -17.62 11.99 33.01
CA ASN A 535 -16.62 13.02 33.29
C ASN A 535 -15.38 12.83 32.42
N TYR A 536 -14.94 11.59 32.21
CA TYR A 536 -13.84 11.28 31.30
C TYR A 536 -14.10 11.84 29.89
N TYR A 537 -15.26 11.56 29.31
CA TYR A 537 -15.57 11.99 27.94
C TYR A 537 -15.80 13.50 27.85
N ILE A 538 -16.44 14.13 28.84
CA ILE A 538 -16.59 15.60 28.89
C ILE A 538 -15.22 16.27 28.93
N ASN A 539 -14.33 15.79 29.80
CA ASN A 539 -12.97 16.34 29.91
C ASN A 539 -12.14 16.10 28.65
N TYR A 540 -12.31 14.94 27.99
CA TYR A 540 -11.66 14.68 26.70
C TYR A 540 -12.16 15.65 25.64
N LEU A 541 -13.48 15.77 25.49
CA LEU A 541 -14.11 16.68 24.53
C LEU A 541 -13.66 18.13 24.78
N LYS A 542 -13.62 18.57 26.04
CA LYS A 542 -13.15 19.90 26.42
C LYS A 542 -11.71 20.16 25.96
N ARG A 543 -10.77 19.27 26.26
CA ARG A 543 -9.37 19.43 25.80
C ARG A 543 -9.27 19.54 24.29
N VAL A 544 -10.05 18.75 23.55
CA VAL A 544 -10.05 18.80 22.09
C VAL A 544 -10.69 20.09 21.58
N TYR A 545 -11.75 20.57 22.23
CA TYR A 545 -12.34 21.87 21.94
C TYR A 545 -11.33 23.00 22.15
N ASP A 546 -10.68 23.06 23.32
CA ASP A 546 -9.68 24.09 23.66
C ASP A 546 -8.54 24.09 22.63
N ASP A 547 -7.99 22.90 22.31
CA ASP A 547 -6.92 22.74 21.32
C ASP A 547 -7.34 23.23 19.91
N VAL A 548 -8.61 23.07 19.52
CA VAL A 548 -9.11 23.50 18.20
C VAL A 548 -9.47 24.99 18.20
N GLU A 549 -10.03 25.50 19.27
CA GLU A 549 -10.33 26.93 19.45
C GLU A 549 -9.04 27.77 19.41
N GLU A 550 -7.96 27.27 20.03
CA GLU A 550 -6.64 27.87 19.94
C GLU A 550 -6.13 27.91 18.50
N VAL A 551 -6.26 26.81 17.75
CA VAL A 551 -5.85 26.76 16.33
C VAL A 551 -6.63 27.76 15.48
N ILE A 552 -7.94 27.88 15.70
CA ILE A 552 -8.80 28.84 14.98
C ILE A 552 -8.45 30.28 15.35
N SER A 553 -8.15 30.57 16.62
CA SER A 553 -7.86 31.94 17.08
C SER A 553 -6.50 32.48 16.62
N ARG A 554 -5.54 31.58 16.35
CA ARG A 554 -4.23 31.87 15.76
C ARG A 554 -4.25 32.15 14.25
N CYS A 555 -5.42 31.97 13.60
CA CYS A 555 -5.67 32.46 12.23
C CYS A 555 -5.95 33.96 12.25
#